data_AF-A0A199W5M8-F1
#
_entry.id   AF-A0A199W5M8-F1
#
_cell.length_a   1.000
_cell.length_b   1.000
_cell.length_c   1.000
_cell.angle_alpha   90.00
_cell.angle_beta   90.00
_cell.angle_gamma   90.00
#
_symmetry.space_group_name_H-M   'P 1'
#
loop_
_entity.id
_entity.type
_entity.pdbx_description
1 polymer ?
#
loop_
_entity_poly.entity_id
_entity_poly.type
_entity_poly.pdbx_seq_one_letter_code
_entity_poly.pdbx_strand_id
1 'polypeptide(L)'
;VTLKLQPLFKRSVTFAKYGDADLADRAVTFGNQHEFADMAWYPGQGKVIYRIDDRVPDNVSGNGVFNFVGFRSTATLLLATNRLAEEGLEATGNAGGRCQYSRLTTSAIAIDGYGLTNNGLLFTGYPVVGFQNKIQSSGGCLDGPDDALLTACPWDPRVRGEFFHQTTVSIPLSEAKDFILDVQKLRDLNAEAFCGVELYNGILMRYVKSSSAYLGKQDDCLDFDITYYRSHDPAVPRLYEDVLEEVEQMALFKYGGMPHWGKNRNVAFDGVIAKYPKIGEFLRVKNEYDPQGLFSSEWTDQVLGIKGRASIYKQGCALEGLCICSEDAHCAPDRGYYCRPGKVYKDARVCTKS
;
A
#
# COMPACT_ATOMS: atom_id res chain seq x y z
N VAL A 1 8.40 22.26 13.71
CA VAL A 1 8.69 20.85 14.08
C VAL A 1 10.20 20.71 14.21
N THR A 2 10.69 20.18 15.34
CA THR A 2 12.11 19.89 15.55
C THR A 2 12.29 18.38 15.64
N LEU A 3 13.22 17.82 14.87
CA LEU A 3 13.49 16.38 14.84
C LEU A 3 14.83 16.08 15.51
N LYS A 4 14.88 15.04 16.35
CA LYS A 4 16.14 14.56 16.94
C LYS A 4 16.91 13.77 15.87
N LEU A 5 18.14 14.19 15.59
CA LEU A 5 19.03 13.48 14.66
C LEU A 5 19.71 12.29 15.37
N GLN A 6 19.92 11.21 14.61
CA GLN A 6 20.80 10.11 15.02
C GLN A 6 22.18 10.28 14.35
N PRO A 7 23.27 9.81 14.99
CA PRO A 7 24.56 9.70 14.33
C PRO A 7 24.45 8.90 13.02
N LEU A 8 25.27 9.23 12.04
CA LEU A 8 25.30 8.51 10.76
C LEU A 8 25.80 7.07 10.97
N PHE A 9 25.18 6.12 10.29
CA PHE A 9 25.55 4.71 10.31
C PHE A 9 25.33 4.09 8.93
N LYS A 10 25.81 2.86 8.74
CA LYS A 10 25.57 2.09 7.52
C LYS A 10 24.54 0.99 7.77
N ARG A 11 23.91 0.53 6.70
CA ARG A 11 23.03 -0.64 6.69
C ARG A 11 23.64 -1.72 5.82
N SER A 12 23.30 -2.98 6.11
CA SER A 12 23.62 -4.15 5.30
C SER A 12 22.31 -4.79 4.85
N VAL A 13 22.01 -4.71 3.54
CA VAL A 13 20.71 -5.12 2.99
C VAL A 13 20.83 -6.36 2.13
N THR A 14 19.94 -7.33 2.35
CA THR A 14 19.74 -8.52 1.51
C THR A 14 18.26 -8.73 1.27
N PHE A 15 17.86 -8.89 -0.01
CA PHE A 15 16.52 -9.36 -0.33
C PHE A 15 16.54 -10.88 -0.53
N ALA A 16 15.71 -11.60 0.23
CA ALA A 16 15.64 -13.05 0.20
C ALA A 16 14.24 -13.54 -0.19
N LYS A 17 14.17 -14.40 -1.22
CA LYS A 17 12.91 -14.92 -1.77
C LYS A 17 12.54 -16.26 -1.15
N TYR A 18 11.30 -16.39 -0.68
CA TYR A 18 10.73 -17.64 -0.17
C TYR A 18 9.31 -17.83 -0.71
N GLY A 19 8.78 -19.05 -0.54
CA GLY A 19 7.33 -19.27 -0.63
C GLY A 19 6.61 -18.60 0.53
N ASP A 20 5.31 -18.37 0.42
CA ASP A 20 4.53 -17.67 1.45
C ASP A 20 3.79 -18.60 2.43
N ALA A 21 4.05 -19.92 2.38
CA ALA A 21 3.37 -20.90 3.24
C ALA A 21 3.56 -20.65 4.74
N ASP A 22 4.72 -20.15 5.17
CA ASP A 22 5.05 -19.83 6.55
C ASP A 22 4.96 -18.31 6.86
N LEU A 23 4.45 -17.51 5.92
CA LEU A 23 4.42 -16.05 6.03
C LEU A 23 3.67 -15.59 7.29
N ALA A 24 2.52 -16.19 7.58
CA ALA A 24 1.68 -15.78 8.70
C ALA A 24 2.41 -15.91 10.06
N ASP A 25 3.24 -16.94 10.22
CA ASP A 25 4.06 -17.15 11.42
C ASP A 25 5.32 -16.28 11.45
N ARG A 26 5.99 -16.12 10.30
CA ARG A 26 7.23 -15.34 10.23
C ARG A 26 6.99 -13.84 10.31
N ALA A 27 5.90 -13.34 9.74
CA ALA A 27 5.58 -11.92 9.71
C ALA A 27 5.42 -11.30 11.10
N VAL A 28 5.03 -12.07 12.12
CA VAL A 28 4.89 -11.55 13.49
C VAL A 28 6.21 -11.47 14.26
N THR A 29 7.28 -12.11 13.76
CA THR A 29 8.59 -12.15 14.44
C THR A 29 9.72 -11.48 13.67
N PHE A 30 9.62 -11.40 12.34
CA PHE A 30 10.71 -10.94 11.47
C PHE A 30 11.16 -9.51 11.76
N GLY A 31 10.24 -8.61 12.15
CA GLY A 31 10.57 -7.24 12.56
C GLY A 31 11.37 -7.12 13.86
N ASN A 32 11.42 -8.17 14.69
CA ASN A 32 12.30 -8.23 15.87
C ASN A 32 13.67 -8.85 15.55
N GLN A 33 13.80 -9.51 14.40
CA GLN A 33 15.04 -10.15 13.97
C GLN A 33 15.96 -9.16 13.24
N HIS A 34 15.39 -8.15 12.58
CA HIS A 34 16.15 -7.15 11.83
C HIS A 34 15.65 -5.73 12.10
N GLU A 35 16.56 -4.78 12.33
CA GLU A 35 16.21 -3.42 12.77
C GLU A 35 15.31 -2.68 11.75
N PHE A 36 15.50 -2.94 10.46
CA PHE A 36 14.75 -2.30 9.38
C PHE A 36 14.06 -3.31 8.45
N ALA A 37 13.61 -4.42 9.02
CA ALA A 37 12.91 -5.47 8.29
C ALA A 37 11.67 -4.92 7.55
N ASP A 38 11.53 -5.30 6.28
CA ASP A 38 10.33 -5.08 5.46
C ASP A 38 10.03 -6.38 4.70
N MET A 39 8.80 -6.55 4.21
CA MET A 39 8.46 -7.65 3.30
C MET A 39 7.65 -7.15 2.11
N ALA A 40 7.83 -7.76 0.94
CA ALA A 40 6.94 -7.63 -0.20
C ALA A 40 6.27 -8.97 -0.47
N TRP A 41 4.96 -9.03 -0.26
CA TRP A 41 4.16 -10.25 -0.43
C TRP A 41 3.43 -10.22 -1.77
N TYR A 42 3.57 -11.31 -2.53
CA TYR A 42 2.92 -11.53 -3.83
C TYR A 42 1.99 -12.75 -3.69
N PRO A 43 0.74 -12.56 -3.23
CA PRO A 43 -0.15 -13.68 -2.92
C PRO A 43 -0.46 -14.54 -4.16
N GLY A 44 -0.79 -13.94 -5.30
CA GLY A 44 -1.11 -14.66 -6.53
C GLY A 44 0.06 -15.49 -7.08
N GLN A 45 1.29 -15.15 -6.69
CA GLN A 45 2.51 -15.89 -7.00
C GLN A 45 2.96 -16.85 -5.88
N GLY A 46 2.30 -16.87 -4.73
CA GLY A 46 2.65 -17.73 -3.59
C GLY A 46 4.05 -17.47 -3.04
N LYS A 47 4.53 -16.22 -3.11
CA LYS A 47 5.91 -15.87 -2.74
C LYS A 47 5.98 -14.60 -1.90
N VAL A 48 7.02 -14.50 -1.07
CA VAL A 48 7.36 -13.31 -0.29
C VAL A 48 8.84 -13.01 -0.43
N ILE A 49 9.16 -11.72 -0.48
CA ILE A 49 10.51 -11.20 -0.45
C ILE A 49 10.74 -10.56 0.91
N TYR A 50 11.67 -11.12 1.67
CA TYR A 50 12.09 -10.57 2.95
C TYR A 50 13.28 -9.63 2.74
N ARG A 51 13.15 -8.40 3.25
CA ARG A 51 14.24 -7.43 3.34
C ARG A 51 14.97 -7.65 4.67
N ILE A 52 16.06 -8.38 4.62
CA ILE A 52 16.99 -8.56 5.74
C ILE A 52 17.87 -7.30 5.76
N ASP A 53 17.67 -6.45 6.75
CA ASP A 53 18.25 -5.11 6.77
C ASP A 53 18.61 -4.66 8.18
N ASP A 54 19.91 -4.61 8.43
CA ASP A 54 20.48 -4.38 9.74
C ASP A 54 21.48 -3.24 9.74
N ARG A 55 21.52 -2.52 10.86
CA ARG A 55 22.54 -1.53 11.16
C ARG A 55 23.91 -2.20 11.27
N VAL A 56 24.91 -1.57 10.66
CA VAL A 56 26.32 -1.91 10.77
C VAL A 56 27.16 -0.65 11.06
N PRO A 57 28.35 -0.80 11.67
CA PRO A 57 29.26 0.33 11.88
C PRO A 57 29.60 1.07 10.58
N ASP A 58 29.87 2.36 10.68
CA ASP A 58 30.21 3.23 9.54
C ASP A 58 31.55 2.88 8.88
N ASN A 59 32.46 2.22 9.61
CA ASN A 59 33.74 1.73 9.10
C ASN A 59 33.63 0.47 8.22
N VAL A 60 32.46 -0.18 8.14
CA VAL A 60 32.25 -1.33 7.24
C VAL A 60 32.32 -0.84 5.79
N SER A 61 33.07 -1.54 4.95
CA SER A 61 33.25 -1.18 3.54
C SER A 61 31.93 -1.29 2.75
N GLY A 62 31.68 -0.32 1.88
CA GLY A 62 30.49 -0.28 1.02
C GLY A 62 30.01 1.14 0.77
N ASN A 63 29.57 1.40 -0.45
CA ASN A 63 28.99 2.68 -0.89
C ASN A 63 27.65 2.42 -1.60
N GLY A 64 26.88 1.49 -1.04
CA GLY A 64 25.61 1.08 -1.59
C GLY A 64 24.58 2.21 -1.58
N VAL A 65 23.70 2.18 -2.58
CA VAL A 65 22.62 3.15 -2.76
C VAL A 65 21.35 2.38 -3.08
N PHE A 66 20.22 2.82 -2.54
CA PHE A 66 18.91 2.40 -2.96
C PHE A 66 18.27 3.51 -3.81
N ASN A 67 17.77 3.13 -4.98
CA ASN A 67 16.96 3.98 -5.82
C ASN A 67 15.89 3.09 -6.44
N PHE A 68 14.75 2.97 -5.76
CA PHE A 68 13.70 2.03 -6.11
C PHE A 68 13.24 2.25 -7.54
N VAL A 69 13.17 1.18 -8.31
CA VAL A 69 12.83 1.20 -9.74
C VAL A 69 11.52 1.92 -10.05
N GLY A 70 10.50 1.77 -9.20
CA GLY A 70 9.21 2.43 -9.38
C GLY A 70 9.22 3.93 -9.08
N PHE A 71 10.29 4.47 -8.49
CA PHE A 71 10.41 5.90 -8.14
C PHE A 71 11.50 6.62 -8.96
N ARG A 72 11.85 6.08 -10.12
CA ARG A 72 12.79 6.69 -11.08
C ARG A 72 12.03 7.46 -12.15
N SER A 73 12.66 8.51 -12.68
CA SER A 73 12.16 9.16 -13.88
C SER A 73 12.24 8.16 -15.04
N THR A 74 11.15 8.00 -15.76
CA THR A 74 10.98 6.98 -16.80
C THR A 74 10.51 7.64 -18.09
N ALA A 75 10.92 7.10 -19.24
CA ALA A 75 10.49 7.60 -20.53
C ALA A 75 8.95 7.67 -20.62
N THR A 76 8.41 8.82 -20.99
CA THR A 76 6.96 9.05 -20.99
C THR A 76 6.21 8.16 -21.97
N LEU A 77 6.85 7.78 -23.08
CA LEU A 77 6.34 6.77 -24.01
C LEU A 77 6.17 5.39 -23.35
N LEU A 78 7.13 4.98 -22.51
CA LEU A 78 7.06 3.71 -21.80
C LEU A 78 5.95 3.74 -20.75
N LEU A 79 5.82 4.84 -20.00
CA LEU A 79 4.73 5.04 -19.04
C LEU A 79 3.36 4.94 -19.72
N ALA A 80 3.17 5.64 -20.85
CA ALA A 80 1.95 5.57 -21.64
C ALA A 80 1.65 4.18 -22.19
N THR A 81 2.68 3.45 -22.62
CA THR A 81 2.53 2.08 -23.12
C THR A 81 2.11 1.12 -22.00
N ASN A 82 2.75 1.20 -20.85
CA ASN A 82 2.41 0.40 -19.67
C ASN A 82 0.98 0.67 -19.22
N ARG A 83 0.59 1.95 -19.14
CA ARG A 83 -0.77 2.34 -18.75
C ARG A 83 -1.81 1.82 -19.74
N LEU A 84 -1.58 1.99 -21.04
CA LEU A 84 -2.49 1.50 -22.08
C LEU A 84 -2.64 -0.03 -22.03
N ALA A 85 -1.55 -0.76 -21.77
CA ALA A 85 -1.58 -2.21 -21.62
C ALA A 85 -2.42 -2.63 -20.40
N GLU A 86 -2.23 -1.98 -19.25
CA GLU A 86 -3.02 -2.24 -18.04
C GLU A 86 -4.51 -1.94 -18.25
N GLU A 87 -4.86 -0.78 -18.83
CA GLU A 87 -6.25 -0.40 -19.16
C GLU A 87 -6.90 -1.39 -20.12
N GLY A 88 -6.16 -1.90 -21.12
CA GLY A 88 -6.65 -2.93 -22.03
C GLY A 88 -6.94 -4.26 -21.32
N LEU A 89 -6.08 -4.66 -20.39
CA LEU A 89 -6.28 -5.87 -19.56
C LEU A 89 -7.49 -5.73 -18.62
N GLU A 90 -7.67 -4.54 -18.01
CA GLU A 90 -8.85 -4.21 -17.20
C GLU A 90 -10.14 -4.28 -18.05
N ALA A 91 -10.17 -3.57 -19.18
CA ALA A 91 -11.36 -3.46 -20.02
C ALA A 91 -11.83 -4.79 -20.62
N THR A 92 -10.88 -5.69 -20.93
CA THR A 92 -11.19 -7.02 -21.49
C THR A 92 -11.42 -8.08 -20.42
N GLY A 93 -11.18 -7.77 -19.14
CA GLY A 93 -11.22 -8.74 -18.05
C GLY A 93 -10.19 -9.86 -18.19
N ASN A 94 -9.04 -9.59 -18.80
CA ASN A 94 -8.02 -10.60 -19.10
C ASN A 94 -7.12 -10.86 -17.88
N ALA A 95 -7.62 -11.68 -16.95
CA ALA A 95 -6.92 -12.07 -15.73
C ALA A 95 -5.56 -12.75 -15.99
N GLY A 96 -5.52 -13.71 -16.92
CA GLY A 96 -4.29 -14.41 -17.27
C GLY A 96 -3.22 -13.47 -17.82
N GLY A 97 -3.59 -12.53 -18.70
CA GLY A 97 -2.69 -11.50 -19.22
C GLY A 97 -2.15 -10.58 -18.13
N ARG A 98 -3.01 -10.16 -17.18
CA ARG A 98 -2.59 -9.42 -15.99
C ARG A 98 -1.59 -10.18 -15.13
N CYS A 99 -1.81 -11.47 -14.91
CA CYS A 99 -0.87 -12.30 -14.15
C CYS A 99 0.47 -12.50 -14.85
N GLN A 100 0.49 -12.63 -16.18
CA GLN A 100 1.75 -12.65 -16.93
C GLN A 100 2.48 -11.30 -16.80
N TYR A 101 1.76 -10.19 -16.91
CA TYR A 101 2.35 -8.86 -16.78
C TYR A 101 2.92 -8.64 -15.36
N SER A 102 2.18 -9.00 -14.32
CA SER A 102 2.66 -8.99 -12.92
C SER A 102 3.95 -9.81 -12.74
N ARG A 103 4.00 -11.04 -13.26
CA ARG A 103 5.19 -11.91 -13.15
C ARG A 103 6.40 -11.30 -13.86
N LEU A 104 6.20 -10.70 -15.03
CA LEU A 104 7.24 -9.99 -15.76
C LEU A 104 7.76 -8.79 -14.95
N THR A 105 6.86 -7.95 -14.46
CA THR A 105 7.21 -6.79 -13.62
C THR A 105 7.98 -7.21 -12.38
N THR A 106 7.46 -8.15 -11.58
CA THR A 106 8.14 -8.60 -10.36
C THR A 106 9.49 -9.26 -10.63
N SER A 107 9.65 -9.95 -11.76
CA SER A 107 10.94 -10.52 -12.18
C SER A 107 11.92 -9.43 -12.60
N ALA A 108 11.48 -8.43 -13.36
CA ALA A 108 12.30 -7.30 -13.76
C ALA A 108 12.80 -6.48 -12.56
N ILE A 109 11.92 -6.19 -11.59
CA ILE A 109 12.28 -5.52 -10.34
C ILE A 109 13.36 -6.32 -9.59
N ALA A 110 13.21 -7.65 -9.49
CA ALA A 110 14.17 -8.50 -8.81
C ALA A 110 15.54 -8.56 -9.53
N ILE A 111 15.55 -8.58 -10.87
CA ILE A 111 16.77 -8.56 -11.69
C ILE A 111 17.55 -7.26 -11.48
N ASP A 112 16.87 -6.12 -11.33
CA ASP A 112 17.50 -4.82 -11.03
C ASP A 112 17.90 -4.68 -9.54
N GLY A 113 17.91 -5.78 -8.78
CA GLY A 113 18.22 -5.74 -7.34
C GLY A 113 17.25 -4.86 -6.54
N TYR A 114 15.99 -4.74 -7.01
CA TYR A 114 14.97 -3.82 -6.48
C TYR A 114 15.39 -2.33 -6.55
N GLY A 115 16.47 -2.04 -7.27
CA GLY A 115 17.10 -0.73 -7.35
C GLY A 115 18.22 -0.47 -6.35
N LEU A 116 18.74 -1.52 -5.69
CA LEU A 116 19.99 -1.43 -4.96
C LEU A 116 21.20 -1.47 -5.92
N THR A 117 22.24 -0.70 -5.61
CA THR A 117 23.55 -0.79 -6.26
C THR A 117 24.64 -0.86 -5.20
N ASN A 118 25.75 -1.57 -5.45
CA ASN A 118 26.83 -1.75 -4.47
C ASN A 118 27.78 -0.53 -4.42
N ASN A 119 27.83 0.26 -5.50
CA ASN A 119 28.73 1.40 -5.68
C ASN A 119 28.04 2.68 -6.19
N GLY A 120 26.71 2.70 -6.25
CA GLY A 120 25.93 3.79 -6.85
C GLY A 120 25.68 3.65 -8.36
N LEU A 121 26.22 2.62 -9.01
CA LEU A 121 26.11 2.42 -10.46
C LEU A 121 25.55 1.04 -10.84
N LEU A 122 26.08 -0.04 -10.22
CA LEU A 122 25.74 -1.42 -10.58
C LEU A 122 25.36 -2.23 -9.34
N PHE A 123 24.38 -3.11 -9.52
CA PHE A 123 24.11 -4.19 -8.59
C PHE A 123 25.04 -5.37 -8.89
N THR A 124 25.88 -5.76 -7.93
CA THR A 124 26.82 -6.88 -8.06
C THR A 124 26.49 -8.04 -7.12
N GLY A 125 25.53 -7.88 -6.22
CA GLY A 125 25.07 -8.91 -5.30
C GLY A 125 24.84 -8.42 -3.87
N TYR A 126 24.28 -9.30 -3.05
CA TYR A 126 24.05 -9.07 -1.62
C TYR A 126 25.21 -9.57 -0.74
N PRO A 127 25.40 -9.00 0.47
CA PRO A 127 24.69 -7.83 0.99
C PRO A 127 25.14 -6.53 0.32
N VAL A 128 24.21 -5.59 0.18
CA VAL A 128 24.52 -4.21 -0.23
C VAL A 128 24.72 -3.37 1.03
N VAL A 129 25.95 -2.89 1.22
CA VAL A 129 26.32 -2.07 2.39
C VAL A 129 26.46 -0.61 1.97
N GLY A 130 25.74 0.29 2.64
CA GLY A 130 25.75 1.72 2.34
C GLY A 130 25.27 2.58 3.50
N PHE A 131 25.49 3.90 3.44
CA PHE A 131 25.02 4.81 4.50
C PHE A 131 23.49 4.84 4.57
N GLN A 132 22.94 4.90 5.79
CA GLN A 132 21.49 4.89 6.07
C GLN A 132 20.73 5.86 5.16
N ASN A 133 21.22 7.09 5.00
CA ASN A 133 20.55 8.10 4.20
C ASN A 133 20.47 7.73 2.70
N LYS A 134 21.45 6.98 2.18
CA LYS A 134 21.49 6.51 0.78
C LYS A 134 20.73 5.20 0.56
N ILE A 135 20.56 4.39 1.60
CA ILE A 135 19.79 3.13 1.55
C ILE A 135 18.31 3.35 1.88
N GLN A 136 17.99 4.35 2.70
CA GLN A 136 16.62 4.71 3.05
C GLN A 136 15.96 5.57 1.98
N SER A 137 16.73 6.41 1.28
CA SER A 137 16.24 7.17 0.13
C SER A 137 15.81 6.19 -0.95
N SER A 138 14.56 6.29 -1.41
CA SER A 138 14.00 5.33 -2.37
C SER A 138 13.71 5.94 -3.74
N GLY A 139 13.92 7.24 -3.96
CA GLY A 139 13.53 7.90 -5.21
C GLY A 139 14.57 8.85 -5.74
N GLY A 140 14.65 8.93 -7.06
CA GLY A 140 15.41 9.92 -7.82
C GLY A 140 14.61 10.51 -8.98
N CYS A 141 13.29 10.31 -8.99
CA CYS A 141 12.47 10.81 -10.08
C CYS A 141 12.55 12.33 -10.25
N LEU A 142 12.47 13.07 -9.13
CA LEU A 142 12.52 14.52 -9.15
C LEU A 142 13.92 15.08 -9.44
N ASP A 143 14.93 14.21 -9.48
CA ASP A 143 16.31 14.56 -9.85
C ASP A 143 16.55 14.40 -11.37
N GLY A 144 15.51 14.08 -12.14
CA GLY A 144 15.58 13.95 -13.59
C GLY A 144 15.90 15.27 -14.31
N PRO A 145 16.40 15.21 -15.56
CA PRO A 145 16.66 16.41 -16.35
C PRO A 145 15.36 17.15 -16.69
N ASP A 146 15.41 18.48 -16.79
CA ASP A 146 14.35 19.27 -17.42
C ASP A 146 14.41 19.07 -18.93
N ASP A 147 13.77 18.00 -19.40
CA ASP A 147 13.86 17.48 -20.75
C ASP A 147 12.56 17.66 -21.57
N ALA A 148 11.73 18.64 -21.16
CA ALA A 148 10.41 18.88 -21.74
C ALA A 148 9.47 17.66 -21.71
N LEU A 149 9.52 16.87 -20.62
CA LEU A 149 8.71 15.66 -20.39
C LEU A 149 9.02 14.51 -21.35
N LEU A 150 10.28 14.38 -21.79
CA LEU A 150 10.74 13.12 -22.38
C LEU A 150 10.82 12.02 -21.31
N THR A 151 11.13 12.41 -20.07
CA THR A 151 11.02 11.57 -18.89
C THR A 151 10.13 12.22 -17.83
N ALA A 152 9.46 11.40 -17.01
CA ALA A 152 8.62 11.90 -15.92
C ALA A 152 8.51 10.87 -14.79
N CYS A 153 7.98 11.30 -13.64
CA CYS A 153 7.55 10.36 -12.61
C CYS A 153 6.39 9.52 -13.12
N PRO A 154 6.32 8.23 -12.73
CA PRO A 154 5.24 7.36 -13.17
C PRO A 154 3.84 7.93 -12.88
N TRP A 155 3.67 8.71 -11.82
CA TRP A 155 2.42 9.36 -11.42
C TRP A 155 2.29 10.84 -11.81
N ASP A 156 3.16 11.37 -12.69
CA ASP A 156 3.06 12.77 -13.10
C ASP A 156 1.75 13.00 -13.90
N PRO A 157 0.87 13.94 -13.46
CA PRO A 157 -0.46 14.10 -14.06
C PRO A 157 -0.43 14.68 -15.48
N ARG A 158 0.71 15.17 -15.95
CA ARG A 158 0.87 15.71 -17.31
C ARG A 158 1.09 14.61 -18.35
N VAL A 159 1.36 13.38 -17.93
CA VAL A 159 1.55 12.23 -18.80
C VAL A 159 0.50 11.17 -18.53
N ARG A 160 0.29 10.26 -19.50
CA ARG A 160 -0.58 9.09 -19.29
C ARG A 160 0.20 7.99 -18.56
N GLY A 161 0.49 8.22 -17.29
CA GLY A 161 1.25 7.29 -16.45
C GLY A 161 0.37 6.40 -15.57
N GLU A 162 0.95 5.95 -14.48
CA GLU A 162 0.27 5.21 -13.43
C GLU A 162 -0.85 6.04 -12.80
N PHE A 163 -2.00 5.41 -12.60
CA PHE A 163 -3.14 6.01 -11.92
C PHE A 163 -3.82 4.96 -11.05
N PHE A 164 -3.72 5.16 -9.74
CA PHE A 164 -3.97 4.13 -8.76
C PHE A 164 -4.62 4.68 -7.50
N HIS A 165 -5.17 3.76 -6.72
CA HIS A 165 -5.39 3.97 -5.30
C HIS A 165 -4.32 3.25 -4.50
N GLN A 166 -4.08 3.74 -3.29
CA GLN A 166 -3.20 3.10 -2.34
C GLN A 166 -3.91 2.96 -1.01
N THR A 167 -4.06 1.74 -0.50
CA THR A 167 -4.59 1.46 0.83
C THR A 167 -3.43 1.20 1.75
N THR A 168 -3.49 1.68 2.98
CA THR A 168 -2.58 1.17 4.00
C THR A 168 -3.30 1.04 5.32
N VAL A 169 -3.28 -0.17 5.87
CA VAL A 169 -3.90 -0.49 7.15
C VAL A 169 -2.85 -1.09 8.06
N SER A 170 -2.81 -0.59 9.28
CA SER A 170 -1.93 -1.07 10.33
C SER A 170 -2.69 -2.01 11.24
N ILE A 171 -2.25 -3.27 11.28
CA ILE A 171 -2.88 -4.31 12.08
C ILE A 171 -1.94 -4.62 13.26
N PRO A 172 -2.42 -4.70 14.51
CA PRO A 172 -1.61 -5.12 15.64
C PRO A 172 -0.91 -6.44 15.37
N LEU A 173 0.34 -6.60 15.82
CA LEU A 173 1.09 -7.84 15.59
C LEU A 173 0.38 -9.09 16.14
N SER A 174 -0.46 -8.96 17.16
CA SER A 174 -1.29 -10.04 17.70
C SER A 174 -2.33 -10.58 16.70
N GLU A 175 -2.80 -9.73 15.79
CA GLU A 175 -3.86 -10.04 14.81
C GLU A 175 -3.31 -10.29 13.39
N ALA A 176 -2.08 -9.85 13.12
CA ALA A 176 -1.49 -9.88 11.77
C ALA A 176 -1.41 -11.29 11.18
N LYS A 177 -1.15 -12.31 12.02
CA LYS A 177 -1.12 -13.72 11.59
C LYS A 177 -2.46 -14.15 11.00
N ASP A 178 -3.56 -13.93 11.72
CA ASP A 178 -4.88 -14.38 11.30
C ASP A 178 -5.39 -13.60 10.08
N PHE A 179 -5.05 -12.30 9.99
CA PHE A 179 -5.29 -11.53 8.77
C PHE A 179 -4.58 -12.12 7.54
N ILE A 180 -3.30 -12.45 7.65
CA ILE A 180 -2.55 -13.07 6.54
C ILE A 180 -3.20 -14.39 6.14
N LEU A 181 -3.57 -15.25 7.10
CA LEU A 181 -4.22 -16.53 6.82
C LEU A 181 -5.56 -16.37 6.08
N ASP A 182 -6.35 -15.34 6.40
CA ASP A 182 -7.60 -15.09 5.68
C ASP A 182 -7.38 -14.56 4.26
N VAL A 183 -6.38 -13.69 4.07
CA VAL A 183 -6.00 -13.25 2.71
C VAL A 183 -5.46 -14.44 1.90
N GLN A 184 -4.74 -15.37 2.52
CA GLN A 184 -4.33 -16.63 1.90
C GLN A 184 -5.53 -17.50 1.49
N LYS A 185 -6.58 -17.59 2.31
CA LYS A 185 -7.83 -18.27 1.92
C LYS A 185 -8.47 -17.63 0.68
N LEU A 186 -8.48 -16.29 0.59
CA LEU A 186 -8.96 -15.61 -0.62
C LEU A 186 -8.12 -15.94 -1.86
N ARG A 187 -6.79 -15.94 -1.70
CA ARG A 187 -5.85 -16.37 -2.76
C ARG A 187 -6.13 -17.80 -3.19
N ASP A 188 -6.38 -18.71 -2.26
CA ASP A 188 -6.61 -20.12 -2.57
C ASP A 188 -7.93 -20.34 -3.33
N LEU A 189 -8.91 -19.43 -3.18
CA LEU A 189 -10.13 -19.42 -4.01
C LEU A 189 -9.87 -18.90 -5.42
N ASN A 190 -9.04 -17.86 -5.57
CA ASN A 190 -8.63 -17.31 -6.85
C ASN A 190 -7.33 -16.51 -6.76
N ALA A 191 -6.21 -17.14 -7.13
CA ALA A 191 -4.90 -16.50 -7.09
C ALA A 191 -4.76 -15.35 -8.10
N GLU A 192 -5.47 -15.42 -9.24
CA GLU A 192 -5.38 -14.40 -10.30
C GLU A 192 -5.93 -13.04 -9.85
N ALA A 193 -6.78 -13.03 -8.82
CA ALA A 193 -7.32 -11.80 -8.26
C ALA A 193 -6.28 -10.88 -7.61
N PHE A 194 -5.14 -11.43 -7.20
CA PHE A 194 -4.06 -10.66 -6.57
C PHE A 194 -3.04 -10.10 -7.58
N CYS A 195 -3.05 -10.57 -8.83
CA CYS A 195 -2.10 -10.14 -9.85
C CYS A 195 -2.15 -8.63 -10.12
N GLY A 196 -3.29 -7.97 -9.85
CA GLY A 196 -3.42 -6.51 -9.96
C GLY A 196 -2.57 -5.75 -8.95
N VAL A 197 -2.50 -6.21 -7.71
CA VAL A 197 -1.65 -5.61 -6.66
C VAL A 197 -0.17 -5.88 -6.94
N GLU A 198 0.14 -7.06 -7.46
CA GLU A 198 1.51 -7.48 -7.73
C GLU A 198 2.19 -6.72 -8.87
N LEU A 199 1.41 -6.14 -9.79
CA LEU A 199 1.90 -5.16 -10.77
C LEU A 199 2.54 -3.94 -10.07
N TYR A 200 2.03 -3.56 -8.90
CA TYR A 200 2.52 -2.45 -8.08
C TYR A 200 3.42 -2.92 -6.93
N ASN A 201 4.24 -3.95 -7.17
CA ASN A 201 5.19 -4.51 -6.21
C ASN A 201 4.56 -5.28 -5.02
N GLY A 202 3.31 -5.71 -5.14
CA GLY A 202 2.67 -6.58 -4.15
C GLY A 202 2.18 -5.85 -2.91
N ILE A 203 1.79 -6.61 -1.88
CA ILE A 203 1.42 -6.06 -0.58
C ILE A 203 2.72 -5.80 0.21
N LEU A 204 3.03 -4.53 0.47
CA LEU A 204 4.23 -4.16 1.23
C LEU A 204 3.92 -4.17 2.72
N MET A 205 4.70 -4.94 3.48
CA MET A 205 4.50 -5.16 4.91
C MET A 205 5.65 -4.51 5.68
N ARG A 206 5.33 -3.54 6.55
CA ARG A 206 6.33 -2.72 7.26
C ARG A 206 5.99 -2.58 8.74
N TYR A 207 6.98 -2.63 9.61
CA TYR A 207 6.75 -2.59 11.06
C TYR A 207 6.67 -1.16 11.55
N VAL A 208 5.70 -0.92 12.43
CA VAL A 208 5.51 0.39 13.08
C VAL A 208 5.41 0.18 14.58
N LYS A 209 6.28 0.85 15.34
CA LYS A 209 6.21 0.85 16.80
C LYS A 209 5.01 1.67 17.31
N SER A 210 4.50 1.26 18.46
CA SER A 210 3.54 2.04 19.25
C SER A 210 4.01 3.49 19.47
N SER A 211 3.05 4.41 19.59
CA SER A 211 3.29 5.85 19.70
C SER A 211 2.42 6.46 20.78
N SER A 212 3.02 7.37 21.56
CA SER A 212 2.33 8.15 22.59
C SER A 212 1.54 9.34 22.03
N ALA A 213 1.68 9.65 20.74
CA ALA A 213 0.94 10.72 20.06
C ALA A 213 -0.57 10.51 20.16
N TYR A 214 -1.36 11.61 20.17
CA TYR A 214 -2.80 11.51 20.40
C TYR A 214 -3.54 10.73 19.31
N LEU A 215 -3.13 10.90 18.05
CA LEU A 215 -3.59 10.12 16.91
C LEU A 215 -2.57 9.04 16.49
N GLY A 216 -1.80 8.55 17.48
CA GLY A 216 -0.81 7.48 17.31
C GLY A 216 -1.40 6.10 17.53
N LYS A 217 -0.76 5.09 16.93
CA LYS A 217 -1.07 3.67 17.14
C LYS A 217 -0.63 3.26 18.54
N GLN A 218 -1.47 2.52 19.28
CA GLN A 218 -1.17 2.14 20.67
C GLN A 218 -0.33 0.87 20.78
N ASP A 219 -0.39 0.00 19.77
CA ASP A 219 0.36 -1.25 19.71
C ASP A 219 1.45 -1.20 18.64
N ASP A 220 2.42 -2.11 18.74
CA ASP A 220 3.30 -2.43 17.64
C ASP A 220 2.48 -3.11 16.54
N CYS A 221 2.57 -2.59 15.33
CA CYS A 221 1.75 -2.99 14.19
C CYS A 221 2.60 -3.45 13.02
N LEU A 222 1.96 -4.24 12.16
CA LEU A 222 2.38 -4.45 10.79
C LEU A 222 1.48 -3.63 9.87
N ASP A 223 2.07 -2.70 9.13
CA ASP A 223 1.41 -1.94 8.07
C ASP A 223 1.34 -2.80 6.81
N PHE A 224 0.15 -2.95 6.24
CA PHE A 224 -0.09 -3.60 4.95
C PHE A 224 -0.45 -2.51 3.93
N ASP A 225 0.49 -2.22 3.04
CA ASP A 225 0.37 -1.21 1.98
C ASP A 225 0.06 -1.90 0.65
N ILE A 226 -1.05 -1.50 0.02
CA ILE A 226 -1.65 -2.15 -1.13
C ILE A 226 -1.88 -1.07 -2.19
N THR A 227 -1.11 -1.09 -3.26
CA THR A 227 -1.31 -0.20 -4.41
C THR A 227 -1.99 -0.98 -5.53
N TYR A 228 -2.99 -0.38 -6.18
CA TYR A 228 -3.80 -1.06 -7.19
C TYR A 228 -4.41 -0.09 -8.19
N TYR A 229 -4.71 -0.62 -9.38
CA TYR A 229 -5.30 0.09 -10.49
C TYR A 229 -6.54 0.91 -10.09
N ARG A 230 -6.61 2.13 -10.61
CA ARG A 230 -7.81 2.97 -10.62
C ARG A 230 -8.13 3.38 -12.06
N SER A 231 -9.40 3.29 -12.43
CA SER A 231 -9.90 3.88 -13.68
C SER A 231 -9.98 5.40 -13.57
N HIS A 232 -9.79 6.11 -14.69
CA HIS A 232 -10.09 7.54 -14.75
C HIS A 232 -11.59 7.84 -14.66
N ASP A 233 -12.42 6.91 -15.14
CA ASP A 233 -13.87 6.93 -14.93
C ASP A 233 -14.20 6.17 -13.63
N PRO A 234 -14.65 6.87 -12.57
CA PRO A 234 -14.96 6.27 -11.27
C PRO A 234 -16.16 5.30 -11.30
N ALA A 235 -16.92 5.25 -12.40
CA ALA A 235 -18.01 4.30 -12.59
C ALA A 235 -17.56 2.97 -13.22
N VAL A 236 -16.27 2.80 -13.53
CA VAL A 236 -15.70 1.55 -14.07
C VAL A 236 -15.14 0.71 -12.92
N PRO A 237 -15.72 -0.46 -12.60
CA PRO A 237 -15.14 -1.39 -11.65
C PRO A 237 -13.80 -1.93 -12.15
N ARG A 238 -12.88 -2.23 -11.24
CA ARG A 238 -11.64 -2.95 -11.59
C ARG A 238 -11.92 -4.46 -11.70
N LEU A 239 -11.10 -5.17 -12.45
CA LEU A 239 -11.13 -6.63 -12.49
C LEU A 239 -10.85 -7.19 -11.09
N TYR A 240 -11.75 -8.07 -10.61
CA TYR A 240 -11.78 -8.58 -9.24
C TYR A 240 -11.93 -7.49 -8.15
N GLU A 241 -12.75 -6.47 -8.44
CA GLU A 241 -13.20 -5.44 -7.50
C GLU A 241 -13.47 -6.01 -6.10
N ASP A 242 -14.25 -7.09 -6.05
CA ASP A 242 -14.69 -7.76 -4.84
C ASP A 242 -13.57 -8.25 -3.92
N VAL A 243 -12.49 -8.79 -4.49
CA VAL A 243 -11.41 -9.40 -3.70
C VAL A 243 -10.64 -8.34 -2.91
N LEU A 244 -10.29 -7.20 -3.53
CA LEU A 244 -9.60 -6.15 -2.78
C LEU A 244 -10.52 -5.46 -1.78
N GLU A 245 -11.79 -5.19 -2.13
CA GLU A 245 -12.73 -4.63 -1.15
C GLU A 245 -12.87 -5.55 0.07
N GLU A 246 -12.85 -6.87 -0.13
CA GLU A 246 -12.90 -7.83 0.97
C GLU A 246 -11.63 -7.80 1.83
N VAL A 247 -10.45 -7.73 1.20
CA VAL A 247 -9.16 -7.59 1.93
C VAL A 247 -9.16 -6.31 2.77
N GLU A 248 -9.62 -5.20 2.21
CA GLU A 248 -9.72 -3.92 2.92
C GLU A 248 -10.70 -3.98 4.09
N GLN A 249 -11.89 -4.56 3.88
CA GLN A 249 -12.89 -4.68 4.93
C GLN A 249 -12.45 -5.65 6.03
N MET A 250 -11.76 -6.74 5.69
CA MET A 250 -11.13 -7.61 6.69
C MET A 250 -10.11 -6.84 7.52
N ALA A 251 -9.20 -6.10 6.88
CA ALA A 251 -8.17 -5.35 7.58
C ALA A 251 -8.77 -4.28 8.51
N LEU A 252 -9.73 -3.48 8.02
CA LEU A 252 -10.28 -2.33 8.74
C LEU A 252 -11.30 -2.71 9.82
N PHE A 253 -12.19 -3.66 9.51
CA PHE A 253 -13.38 -3.94 10.32
C PHE A 253 -13.27 -5.25 11.09
N LYS A 254 -12.84 -6.34 10.45
CA LYS A 254 -12.68 -7.64 11.14
C LYS A 254 -11.53 -7.60 12.14
N TYR A 255 -10.36 -7.10 11.72
CA TYR A 255 -9.15 -7.05 12.55
C TYR A 255 -8.91 -5.69 13.21
N GLY A 256 -9.90 -4.79 13.15
CA GLY A 256 -9.84 -3.49 13.81
C GLY A 256 -8.71 -2.58 13.33
N GLY A 257 -8.09 -2.84 12.19
CA GLY A 257 -6.89 -2.15 11.72
C GLY A 257 -7.03 -0.64 11.58
N MET A 258 -5.92 0.06 11.79
CA MET A 258 -5.85 1.53 11.79
C MET A 258 -5.46 2.02 10.39
N PRO A 259 -6.30 2.83 9.72
CA PRO A 259 -5.94 3.35 8.41
C PRO A 259 -4.78 4.34 8.51
N HIS A 260 -3.86 4.25 7.56
CA HIS A 260 -2.90 5.31 7.31
C HIS A 260 -3.61 6.60 6.85
N TRP A 261 -3.37 7.70 7.57
CA TRP A 261 -4.05 8.99 7.35
C TRP A 261 -3.91 9.56 5.92
N GLY A 262 -2.78 9.30 5.25
CA GLY A 262 -2.49 9.86 3.91
C GLY A 262 -2.73 8.95 2.71
N LYS A 263 -3.41 7.80 2.86
CA LYS A 263 -3.54 6.81 1.77
C LYS A 263 -4.98 6.35 1.51
N ASN A 264 -5.77 6.16 2.57
CA ASN A 264 -7.11 5.57 2.46
C ASN A 264 -8.18 6.53 1.93
N ARG A 265 -9.39 5.99 1.67
CA ARG A 265 -10.59 6.75 1.29
C ARG A 265 -11.60 6.78 2.44
N ASN A 266 -12.71 7.48 2.24
CA ASN A 266 -13.72 7.80 3.24
C ASN A 266 -14.22 6.59 4.05
N VAL A 267 -14.43 5.43 3.42
CA VAL A 267 -14.90 4.23 4.12
C VAL A 267 -14.00 3.81 5.29
N ALA A 268 -12.69 4.06 5.18
CA ALA A 268 -11.73 3.68 6.21
C ALA A 268 -11.72 4.64 7.40
N PHE A 269 -12.17 5.88 7.20
CA PHE A 269 -12.17 6.93 8.22
C PHE A 269 -13.50 7.08 8.94
N ASP A 270 -14.55 6.41 8.48
CA ASP A 270 -15.87 6.51 9.09
C ASP A 270 -15.89 5.88 10.49
N GLY A 271 -16.16 6.69 11.51
CA GLY A 271 -16.10 6.26 12.91
C GLY A 271 -14.70 5.87 13.42
N VAL A 272 -13.64 6.05 12.61
CA VAL A 272 -12.28 5.59 12.94
C VAL A 272 -11.75 6.20 14.24
N ILE A 273 -12.21 7.41 14.57
CA ILE A 273 -11.70 8.16 15.70
C ILE A 273 -11.97 7.46 17.05
N ALA A 274 -12.98 6.61 17.11
CA ALA A 274 -13.28 5.77 18.27
C ALA A 274 -12.13 4.79 18.60
N LYS A 275 -11.24 4.50 17.65
CA LYS A 275 -10.06 3.66 17.85
C LYS A 275 -8.90 4.39 18.54
N TYR A 276 -8.99 5.72 18.75
CA TYR A 276 -7.93 6.52 19.36
C TYR A 276 -8.30 6.95 20.78
N PRO A 277 -7.70 6.33 21.82
CA PRO A 277 -8.07 6.61 23.21
C PRO A 277 -7.89 8.07 23.64
N LYS A 278 -6.96 8.79 23.00
CA LYS A 278 -6.59 10.18 23.32
C LYS A 278 -7.30 11.22 22.44
N ILE A 279 -8.42 10.86 21.82
CA ILE A 279 -9.17 11.81 20.98
C ILE A 279 -9.66 13.02 21.77
N GLY A 280 -10.08 12.84 23.03
CA GLY A 280 -10.54 13.95 23.88
C GLY A 280 -9.45 15.00 24.07
N GLU A 281 -8.22 14.58 24.37
CA GLU A 281 -7.07 15.48 24.50
C GLU A 281 -6.70 16.13 23.18
N PHE A 282 -6.76 15.38 22.06
CA PHE A 282 -6.53 15.94 20.73
C PHE A 282 -7.51 17.06 20.41
N LEU A 283 -8.82 16.83 20.63
CA LEU A 283 -9.85 17.84 20.37
C LEU A 283 -9.71 19.06 21.27
N ARG A 284 -9.32 18.87 22.54
CA ARG A 284 -9.04 19.98 23.45
C ARG A 284 -7.89 20.86 22.91
N VAL A 285 -6.76 20.25 22.53
CA VAL A 285 -5.62 20.97 21.97
C VAL A 285 -6.00 21.64 20.64
N LYS A 286 -6.72 20.93 19.75
CA LYS A 286 -7.23 21.51 18.51
C LYS A 286 -8.03 22.79 18.77
N ASN A 287 -8.98 22.75 19.72
CA ASN A 287 -9.84 23.91 20.01
C ASN A 287 -9.09 25.05 20.71
N GLU A 288 -8.01 24.76 21.45
CA GLU A 288 -7.16 25.79 22.07
C GLU A 288 -6.32 26.53 21.01
N TYR A 289 -5.74 25.81 20.06
CA TYR A 289 -4.88 26.39 19.01
C TYR A 289 -5.65 26.93 17.80
N ASP A 290 -6.86 26.42 17.55
CA ASP A 290 -7.72 26.84 16.43
C ASP A 290 -9.17 27.07 16.90
N PRO A 291 -9.43 28.07 17.77
CA PRO A 291 -10.77 28.31 18.33
C PRO A 291 -11.79 28.77 17.29
N GLN A 292 -11.34 29.28 16.14
CA GLN A 292 -12.20 29.70 15.04
C GLN A 292 -12.38 28.62 13.97
N GLY A 293 -11.67 27.49 14.08
CA GLY A 293 -11.77 26.39 13.11
C GLY A 293 -11.19 26.72 11.73
N LEU A 294 -10.22 27.63 11.63
CA LEU A 294 -9.59 28.05 10.37
C LEU A 294 -8.92 26.89 9.62
N PHE A 295 -8.46 25.86 10.34
CA PHE A 295 -7.84 24.67 9.77
C PHE A 295 -8.79 23.48 9.73
N SER A 296 -10.08 23.70 10.02
CA SER A 296 -11.11 22.66 9.98
C SER A 296 -11.87 22.71 8.66
N SER A 297 -12.28 21.55 8.17
CA SER A 297 -13.20 21.39 7.04
C SER A 297 -14.31 20.43 7.42
N GLU A 298 -15.37 20.37 6.59
CA GLU A 298 -16.44 19.38 6.77
C GLU A 298 -15.87 17.96 6.87
N TRP A 299 -14.90 17.62 6.01
CA TRP A 299 -14.29 16.31 6.02
C TRP A 299 -13.49 16.04 7.30
N THR A 300 -12.71 17.01 7.81
CA THR A 300 -11.97 16.79 9.07
C THR A 300 -12.92 16.65 10.25
N ASP A 301 -14.04 17.37 10.27
CA ASP A 301 -15.04 17.27 11.34
C ASP A 301 -15.75 15.91 11.32
N GLN A 302 -16.01 15.34 10.13
CA GLN A 302 -16.54 13.99 9.97
C GLN A 302 -15.54 12.94 10.47
N VAL A 303 -14.28 13.03 10.03
CA VAL A 303 -13.22 12.08 10.39
C VAL A 303 -12.91 12.13 11.90
N LEU A 304 -12.94 13.31 12.50
CA LEU A 304 -12.70 13.51 13.94
C LEU A 304 -13.94 13.23 14.81
N GLY A 305 -15.06 12.80 14.21
CA GLY A 305 -16.29 12.49 14.93
C GLY A 305 -16.96 13.70 15.58
N ILE A 306 -16.68 14.91 15.10
CA ILE A 306 -17.29 16.16 15.58
C ILE A 306 -18.69 16.29 14.98
N LYS A 307 -18.83 16.09 13.67
CA LYS A 307 -20.11 16.25 12.97
C LYS A 307 -20.16 15.42 11.69
N GLY A 308 -21.26 14.70 11.51
CA GLY A 308 -21.52 13.93 10.29
C GLY A 308 -20.78 12.59 10.27
N ARG A 309 -20.62 12.04 9.07
CA ARG A 309 -19.96 10.76 8.80
C ARG A 309 -19.04 10.92 7.59
N ALA A 310 -17.92 10.20 7.58
CA ALA A 310 -16.99 10.30 6.45
C ALA A 310 -17.55 9.58 5.22
N SER A 311 -18.28 8.46 5.42
CA SER A 311 -18.85 7.68 4.31
C SER A 311 -19.88 8.46 3.50
N ILE A 312 -19.77 8.38 2.17
CA ILE A 312 -20.66 9.06 1.22
C ILE A 312 -21.44 8.00 0.44
N TYR A 313 -22.75 7.98 0.61
CA TYR A 313 -23.66 7.05 -0.07
C TYR A 313 -24.27 7.71 -1.30
N LYS A 314 -23.92 7.19 -2.47
CA LYS A 314 -24.42 7.60 -3.79
C LYS A 314 -24.19 6.47 -4.79
N GLN A 315 -24.79 6.59 -5.99
CA GLN A 315 -24.51 5.65 -7.07
C GLN A 315 -22.98 5.52 -7.30
N GLY A 316 -22.50 4.27 -7.40
CA GLY A 316 -21.08 3.95 -7.60
C GLY A 316 -20.17 4.20 -6.39
N CYS A 317 -20.68 4.52 -5.19
CA CYS A 317 -19.83 4.90 -4.06
C CYS A 317 -18.85 3.81 -3.59
N ALA A 318 -19.18 2.53 -3.75
CA ALA A 318 -18.34 1.44 -3.25
C ALA A 318 -17.07 1.28 -4.09
N LEU A 319 -17.18 1.42 -5.42
CA LEU A 319 -16.05 1.34 -6.37
C LEU A 319 -14.93 2.35 -6.07
N GLU A 320 -15.30 3.49 -5.47
CA GLU A 320 -14.38 4.57 -5.09
C GLU A 320 -13.99 4.53 -3.61
N GLY A 321 -14.36 3.47 -2.87
CA GLY A 321 -14.11 3.35 -1.44
C GLY A 321 -14.77 4.46 -0.61
N LEU A 322 -15.87 5.03 -1.10
CA LEU A 322 -16.61 6.09 -0.40
C LEU A 322 -17.63 5.52 0.59
N CYS A 323 -18.08 4.28 0.39
CA CYS A 323 -19.06 3.59 1.22
C CYS A 323 -18.78 2.07 1.21
N ILE A 324 -19.32 1.36 2.20
CA ILE A 324 -19.55 -0.09 2.07
C ILE A 324 -20.85 -0.27 1.27
N CYS A 325 -20.86 -1.16 0.27
CA CYS A 325 -22.06 -1.34 -0.54
C CYS A 325 -23.22 -1.89 0.33
N SER A 326 -24.41 -1.34 0.12
CA SER A 326 -25.66 -1.81 0.75
C SER A 326 -26.76 -2.04 -0.30
N GLU A 327 -26.60 -1.45 -1.48
CA GLU A 327 -27.51 -1.54 -2.61
C GLU A 327 -26.68 -1.81 -3.87
N ASP A 328 -27.29 -2.48 -4.86
CA ASP A 328 -26.61 -2.80 -6.11
C ASP A 328 -26.19 -1.54 -6.88
N ALA A 329 -26.91 -0.42 -6.73
CA ALA A 329 -26.56 0.87 -7.32
C ALA A 329 -25.18 1.42 -6.87
N HIS A 330 -24.64 0.94 -5.73
CA HIS A 330 -23.30 1.33 -5.28
C HIS A 330 -22.18 0.64 -6.08
N CYS A 331 -22.51 -0.39 -6.88
CA CYS A 331 -21.54 -1.29 -7.52
C CYS A 331 -21.51 -1.24 -9.05
N ALA A 332 -22.24 -0.35 -9.72
CA ALA A 332 -22.41 -0.32 -11.19
C ALA A 332 -23.11 -1.58 -11.76
N PRO A 333 -24.42 -1.75 -11.49
CA PRO A 333 -25.21 -2.89 -11.96
C PRO A 333 -25.39 -2.91 -13.48
N ASP A 334 -25.33 -1.75 -14.14
CA ASP A 334 -25.27 -1.58 -15.60
C ASP A 334 -24.04 -2.25 -16.23
N ARG A 335 -23.00 -2.52 -15.44
CA ARG A 335 -21.78 -3.25 -15.83
C ARG A 335 -21.74 -4.67 -15.28
N GLY A 336 -22.85 -5.15 -14.70
CA GLY A 336 -22.98 -6.51 -14.16
C GLY A 336 -22.35 -6.72 -12.78
N TYR A 337 -22.07 -5.64 -12.05
CA TYR A 337 -21.54 -5.71 -10.68
C TYR A 337 -22.62 -5.38 -9.66
N TYR A 338 -22.70 -6.20 -8.61
CA TYR A 338 -23.77 -6.13 -7.64
C TYR A 338 -23.22 -6.26 -6.22
N CYS A 339 -23.95 -5.72 -5.24
CA CYS A 339 -23.52 -5.76 -3.86
C CYS A 339 -23.78 -7.15 -3.26
N ARG A 340 -22.72 -7.88 -2.90
CA ARG A 340 -22.78 -9.27 -2.42
C ARG A 340 -21.95 -9.46 -1.15
N PRO A 341 -22.22 -10.51 -0.35
CA PRO A 341 -21.34 -10.86 0.77
C PRO A 341 -19.95 -11.27 0.31
N GLY A 342 -18.93 -11.05 1.14
CA GLY A 342 -17.59 -11.56 0.93
C GLY A 342 -17.50 -13.09 0.82
N LYS A 343 -16.40 -13.58 0.24
CA LYS A 343 -16.13 -15.00 0.02
C LYS A 343 -15.60 -15.69 1.28
N VAL A 344 -14.68 -15.07 2.01
CA VAL A 344 -14.08 -15.55 3.27
C VAL A 344 -14.67 -14.80 4.46
N TYR A 345 -14.67 -13.47 4.45
CA TYR A 345 -15.30 -12.64 5.47
C TYR A 345 -16.74 -12.30 5.07
N LYS A 346 -17.69 -13.11 5.56
CA LYS A 346 -19.10 -13.05 5.15
C LYS A 346 -19.83 -11.75 5.51
N ASP A 347 -19.33 -11.01 6.50
CA ASP A 347 -19.93 -9.72 6.87
C ASP A 347 -19.46 -8.59 5.94
N ALA A 348 -18.37 -8.78 5.18
CA ALA A 348 -17.99 -7.81 4.16
C ALA A 348 -19.08 -7.72 3.07
N ARG A 349 -19.26 -6.52 2.53
CA ARG A 349 -20.17 -6.25 1.42
C ARG A 349 -19.37 -5.68 0.26
N VAL A 350 -19.31 -6.43 -0.82
CA VAL A 350 -18.39 -6.19 -1.93
C VAL A 350 -19.10 -6.18 -3.27
N CYS A 351 -18.55 -5.45 -4.22
CA CYS A 351 -19.04 -5.32 -5.59
C CYS A 351 -18.53 -6.49 -6.43
N THR A 352 -19.37 -7.51 -6.58
CA THR A 352 -19.05 -8.74 -7.30
C THR A 352 -19.66 -8.74 -8.69
N LYS A 353 -18.85 -9.08 -9.69
CA LYS A 353 -19.32 -9.35 -11.05
C LYS A 353 -20.15 -10.65 -11.06
N SER A 354 -21.40 -10.57 -11.52
CA SER A 354 -22.30 -11.73 -11.67
C SER A 354 -22.08 -12.51 -12.96
#